data_AF-A0A8X7UIB0-F1
#
_entry.id   AF-A0A8X7UIB0-F1
#
_cell.length_a   1.000
_cell.length_b   1.000
_cell.length_c   1.000
_cell.angle_alpha   90.00
_cell.angle_beta   90.00
_cell.angle_gamma   90.00
#
_symmetry.space_group_name_H-M   'P 1'
#
loop_
_entity.id
_entity.type
_entity.pdbx_description
1 polymer ?
#
loop_
_entity_poly.entity_id
_entity_poly.type
_entity_poly.pdbx_seq_one_letter_code
_entity_poly.pdbx_strand_id
1 'polypeptide(L)'
;MRFLEELPLIHTHLNPNSTAKGYGGGWVDRCHGFLHNTVLVAASLFFVAYLAYEARKSFSKLSNRRSFIMIGYYGSLWLVSLLNLAWCCLQGWECTPGKEVAWNLLTLFTTSGMLFLEVSLVAFLFQGNYASGAEALTRTFLISGFVIALDLLLKAIYVFGFGVSLFIDNNENVQKYKWGLWVIHKLLLTGVYGMIFSMYNSSWRERLPARPAFYKYITIMFALYGLYLVASAFSANGAHFGFWLYGVMSVCYHALYLPLLYVTFLADFFQEEDLNLENVYYSEMKDAGFFDADWE
;
A
#
# COMPACT_ATOMS: atom_id res chain seq x y z
N MET A 1 -24.72 3.28 34.17
CA MET A 1 -23.36 2.70 34.02
C MET A 1 -23.45 1.19 33.78
N ARG A 2 -24.05 0.80 32.65
CA ARG A 2 -24.07 -0.55 32.06
C ARG A 2 -24.34 -0.35 30.58
N PHE A 3 -23.26 -0.19 29.80
CA PHE A 3 -23.30 -0.03 28.34
C PHE A 3 -21.95 -0.48 27.73
N LEU A 4 -21.38 -1.56 28.28
CA LEU A 4 -20.15 -2.20 27.81
C LEU A 4 -20.24 -3.72 28.03
N GLU A 5 -21.26 -4.37 27.49
CA GLU A 5 -21.38 -5.83 27.53
C GLU A 5 -21.69 -6.48 26.16
N GLU A 6 -21.70 -5.73 25.06
CA GLU A 6 -21.94 -6.28 23.72
C GLU A 6 -20.87 -5.87 22.69
N LEU A 7 -19.62 -6.24 22.95
CA LEU A 7 -18.60 -6.38 21.91
C LEU A 7 -18.15 -7.84 21.92
N PRO A 8 -18.51 -8.66 20.92
CA PRO A 8 -18.05 -10.04 20.84
C PRO A 8 -16.55 -10.01 20.56
N LEU A 9 -15.78 -10.08 21.65
CA LEU A 9 -14.34 -10.20 21.67
C LEU A 9 -13.94 -11.51 20.97
N ILE A 10 -13.16 -11.35 19.91
CA ILE A 10 -12.48 -12.38 19.16
C ILE A 10 -11.56 -13.15 20.12
N HIS A 11 -12.04 -14.31 20.60
CA HIS A 11 -11.20 -15.39 21.11
C HIS A 11 -12.03 -16.68 21.21
N THR A 12 -12.15 -17.43 20.10
CA THR A 12 -12.47 -18.86 20.20
C THR A 12 -11.16 -19.62 20.38
N HIS A 13 -10.85 -19.88 21.64
CA HIS A 13 -9.96 -20.96 22.05
C HIS A 13 -10.56 -22.26 21.47
N LEU A 14 -9.95 -22.84 20.43
CA LEU A 14 -10.40 -24.09 19.84
C LEU A 14 -10.17 -25.23 20.86
N ASN A 15 -11.25 -25.60 21.55
CA ASN A 15 -11.32 -26.86 22.28
C ASN A 15 -11.41 -28.01 21.25
N PRO A 16 -10.44 -28.93 21.18
CA PRO A 16 -10.34 -29.93 20.11
C PRO A 16 -11.45 -31.01 20.12
N ASN A 17 -12.45 -30.92 21.00
CA ASN A 17 -13.49 -31.94 21.15
C ASN A 17 -14.95 -31.45 21.00
N SER A 18 -15.19 -30.27 20.43
CA SER A 18 -16.57 -29.84 20.15
C SER A 18 -17.05 -30.29 18.77
N THR A 19 -17.77 -31.41 18.75
CA THR A 19 -18.58 -31.87 17.62
C THR A 19 -19.84 -31.00 17.47
N ALA A 20 -19.69 -29.76 17.03
CA ALA A 20 -20.82 -28.92 16.62
C ALA A 20 -21.09 -29.09 15.12
N LYS A 21 -22.02 -30.01 14.80
CA LYS A 21 -22.69 -30.02 13.49
C LYS A 21 -23.63 -28.81 13.41
N GLY A 22 -23.46 -27.97 12.38
CA GLY A 22 -24.52 -27.11 11.84
C GLY A 22 -24.21 -25.61 11.83
N TYR A 23 -23.64 -25.11 10.73
CA TYR A 23 -24.27 -24.19 9.77
C TYR A 23 -23.25 -23.91 8.65
N GLY A 24 -23.70 -23.92 7.40
CA GLY A 24 -22.87 -23.74 6.20
C GLY A 24 -22.35 -22.31 6.05
N GLY A 25 -21.43 -21.88 6.91
CA GLY A 25 -20.67 -20.63 6.75
C GLY A 25 -19.41 -20.88 5.93
N GLY A 26 -19.25 -20.13 4.83
CA GLY A 26 -18.05 -20.16 3.99
C GLY A 26 -16.78 -19.74 4.75
N TRP A 27 -15.62 -19.83 4.10
CA TRP A 27 -14.32 -19.44 4.65
C TRP A 27 -14.29 -17.99 5.22
N VAL A 28 -15.23 -17.17 4.79
CA VAL A 28 -15.44 -15.77 5.18
C VAL A 28 -15.76 -15.62 6.68
N ASP A 29 -16.44 -16.59 7.31
CA ASP A 29 -16.89 -16.46 8.70
C ASP A 29 -15.90 -17.02 9.73
N ARG A 30 -15.05 -17.99 9.34
CA ARG A 30 -14.32 -18.83 10.31
C ARG A 30 -12.93 -18.32 10.73
N CYS A 31 -12.29 -17.45 9.94
CA CYS A 31 -10.88 -17.11 10.15
C CYS A 31 -10.68 -15.77 10.88
N HIS A 32 -11.16 -14.66 10.28
CA HIS A 32 -10.99 -13.30 10.82
C HIS A 32 -12.32 -12.56 11.05
N GLY A 33 -13.45 -13.24 10.83
CA GLY A 33 -14.82 -12.70 10.94
C GLY A 33 -15.38 -12.13 9.64
N PHE A 34 -16.71 -12.22 9.48
CA PHE A 34 -17.41 -11.85 8.25
C PHE A 34 -17.15 -10.42 7.78
N LEU A 35 -17.27 -9.46 8.72
CA LEU A 35 -17.16 -8.03 8.42
C LEU A 35 -15.75 -7.65 7.94
N HIS A 36 -14.72 -8.20 8.59
CA HIS A 36 -13.31 -7.97 8.24
C HIS A 36 -13.04 -8.37 6.78
N ASN A 37 -13.42 -9.60 6.44
CA ASN A 37 -13.17 -10.17 5.12
C ASN A 37 -14.00 -9.47 4.03
N THR A 38 -15.27 -9.19 4.32
CA THR A 38 -16.17 -8.53 3.36
C THR A 38 -15.71 -7.12 3.04
N VAL A 39 -15.32 -6.32 4.04
CA VAL A 39 -14.85 -4.94 3.82
C VAL A 39 -13.57 -4.92 2.99
N LEU A 40 -12.61 -5.81 3.27
CA LEU A 40 -11.35 -5.91 2.53
C LEU A 40 -11.54 -6.30 1.06
N VAL A 41 -12.34 -7.34 0.83
CA VAL A 41 -12.65 -7.79 -0.53
C VAL A 41 -13.42 -6.72 -1.30
N ALA A 42 -14.42 -6.09 -0.68
CA ALA A 42 -15.20 -5.04 -1.32
C ALA A 42 -14.34 -3.82 -1.68
N ALA A 43 -13.47 -3.36 -0.77
CA ALA A 43 -12.59 -2.22 -1.01
C ALA A 43 -11.58 -2.49 -2.14
N SER A 44 -10.93 -3.66 -2.10
CA SER A 44 -9.97 -4.06 -3.15
C SER A 44 -10.64 -4.26 -4.51
N LEU A 45 -11.82 -4.88 -4.54
CA LEU A 45 -12.59 -5.09 -5.76
C LEU A 45 -13.08 -3.77 -6.36
N PHE A 46 -13.57 -2.85 -5.54
CA PHE A 46 -13.99 -1.52 -5.99
C PHE A 46 -12.81 -0.76 -6.61
N PHE A 47 -11.63 -0.81 -6.00
CA PHE A 47 -10.45 -0.16 -6.54
C PHE A 47 -9.98 -0.77 -7.87
N VAL A 48 -9.96 -2.10 -7.99
CA VAL A 48 -9.61 -2.78 -9.25
C VAL A 48 -10.63 -2.48 -10.35
N ALA A 49 -11.92 -2.46 -10.02
CA ALA A 49 -12.98 -2.08 -10.96
C ALA A 49 -12.84 -0.62 -11.42
N TYR A 50 -12.51 0.28 -10.50
CA TYR A 50 -12.22 1.68 -10.81
C TYR A 50 -11.00 1.82 -11.75
N LEU A 51 -9.90 1.10 -11.46
CA LEU A 51 -8.74 1.07 -12.36
C LEU A 51 -9.12 0.53 -13.74
N ALA A 52 -9.95 -0.51 -13.81
CA ALA A 52 -10.41 -1.09 -15.08
C ALA A 52 -11.24 -0.10 -15.91
N TYR A 53 -12.09 0.68 -15.24
CA TYR A 53 -12.90 1.72 -15.86
C TYR A 53 -12.03 2.83 -16.46
N GLU A 54 -11.07 3.33 -15.70
CA GLU A 54 -10.14 4.38 -16.16
C GLU A 54 -9.05 3.86 -17.12
N ALA A 55 -8.86 2.53 -17.23
CA ALA A 55 -7.78 1.92 -17.98
C ALA A 55 -7.70 2.40 -19.42
N ARG A 56 -8.83 2.47 -20.14
CA ARG A 56 -8.85 2.88 -21.55
C ARG A 56 -8.35 4.31 -21.73
N LYS A 57 -8.77 5.22 -20.85
CA LYS A 57 -8.34 6.63 -20.85
C LYS A 57 -6.86 6.73 -20.48
N SER A 58 -6.45 6.06 -19.41
CA SER A 58 -5.06 6.07 -18.93
C SER A 58 -4.07 5.47 -19.94
N PHE A 59 -4.41 4.36 -20.62
CA PHE A 59 -3.53 3.72 -21.60
C PHE A 59 -3.33 4.59 -22.85
N SER A 60 -4.39 5.22 -23.35
CA SER A 60 -4.28 6.13 -24.50
C SER A 60 -3.36 7.32 -24.19
N LYS A 61 -3.50 7.91 -23.00
CA LYS A 61 -2.63 9.00 -22.52
C LYS A 61 -1.18 8.57 -22.36
N LEU A 62 -0.95 7.46 -21.66
CA LEU A 62 0.40 6.93 -21.42
C LEU A 62 1.12 6.54 -22.72
N SER A 63 0.39 5.99 -23.71
CA SER A 63 0.97 5.59 -25.00
C SER A 63 1.37 6.78 -25.86
N ASN A 64 0.61 7.88 -25.85
CA ASN A 64 0.93 9.07 -26.64
C ASN A 64 2.19 9.78 -26.15
N ARG A 65 2.46 9.73 -24.83
CA ARG A 65 3.56 10.50 -24.21
C ARG A 65 4.91 9.76 -24.14
N ARG A 66 4.97 8.46 -24.47
CA ARG A 66 6.19 7.59 -24.43
C ARG A 66 6.98 7.67 -23.10
N SER A 67 6.35 7.98 -21.97
CA SER A 67 7.02 7.94 -20.66
C SER A 67 7.05 6.50 -20.15
N PHE A 68 8.13 5.77 -20.49
CA PHE A 68 8.34 4.37 -20.11
C PHE A 68 8.18 4.11 -18.61
N ILE A 69 8.48 5.11 -17.78
CA ILE A 69 8.52 4.96 -16.32
C ILE A 69 7.13 5.09 -15.72
N MET A 70 6.30 6.03 -16.22
CA MET A 70 4.90 6.09 -15.80
C MET A 70 4.10 4.89 -16.30
N ILE A 71 4.44 4.36 -17.48
CA ILE A 71 3.92 3.07 -17.95
C ILE A 71 4.32 1.94 -16.99
N GLY A 72 5.60 1.87 -16.60
CA GLY A 72 6.10 0.89 -15.63
C GLY A 72 5.40 1.00 -14.29
N TYR A 73 5.29 2.22 -13.73
CA TYR A 73 4.65 2.48 -12.45
C TYR A 73 3.15 2.14 -12.47
N TYR A 74 2.42 2.51 -13.54
CA TYR A 74 1.02 2.15 -13.69
C TYR A 74 0.82 0.64 -13.88
N GLY A 75 1.72 -0.02 -14.61
CA GLY A 75 1.74 -1.48 -14.74
C GLY A 75 2.01 -2.17 -13.40
N SER A 76 2.96 -1.66 -12.62
CA SER A 76 3.21 -2.12 -11.25
C SER A 76 2.00 -1.90 -10.34
N LEU A 77 1.32 -0.76 -10.44
CA LEU A 77 0.09 -0.49 -9.69
C LEU A 77 -0.99 -1.53 -10.01
N TRP A 78 -1.20 -1.85 -11.29
CA TRP A 78 -2.12 -2.89 -11.72
C TRP A 78 -1.77 -4.26 -11.14
N LEU A 79 -0.51 -4.67 -11.28
CA LEU A 79 -0.02 -5.94 -10.77
C LEU A 79 -0.22 -6.04 -9.25
N VAL A 80 0.18 -5.02 -8.50
CA VAL A 80 0.03 -4.99 -7.03
C VAL A 80 -1.43 -4.95 -6.61
N SER A 81 -2.30 -4.28 -7.36
CA SER A 81 -3.74 -4.25 -7.06
C SER A 81 -4.39 -5.62 -7.24
N LEU A 82 -4.01 -6.35 -8.29
CA LEU A 82 -4.46 -7.73 -8.51
C LEU A 82 -3.93 -8.69 -7.44
N LEU A 83 -2.68 -8.53 -7.02
CA LEU A 83 -2.12 -9.29 -5.89
C LEU A 83 -2.84 -8.98 -4.59
N ASN A 84 -3.13 -7.71 -4.32
CA ASN A 84 -3.85 -7.29 -3.13
C ASN A 84 -5.29 -7.83 -3.11
N LEU A 85 -5.96 -7.85 -4.27
CA LEU A 85 -7.26 -8.50 -4.42
C LEU A 85 -7.15 -10.01 -4.16
N ALA A 86 -6.14 -10.69 -4.73
CA ALA A 86 -5.89 -12.10 -4.48
C ALA A 86 -5.63 -12.37 -2.99
N TRP A 87 -4.83 -11.53 -2.34
CA TRP A 87 -4.55 -11.59 -0.90
C TRP A 87 -5.84 -11.44 -0.07
N CYS A 88 -6.72 -10.50 -0.43
CA CYS A 88 -8.02 -10.31 0.24
C CYS A 88 -8.97 -11.50 0.01
N CYS A 89 -9.04 -12.04 -1.21
CA CYS A 89 -9.91 -13.17 -1.57
C CYS A 89 -9.43 -14.51 -0.99
N LEU A 90 -8.14 -14.63 -0.67
CA LEU A 90 -7.52 -15.88 -0.23
C LEU A 90 -7.17 -15.89 1.25
N GLN A 91 -7.71 -14.98 2.08
CA GLN A 91 -7.47 -14.98 3.52
C GLN A 91 -7.82 -16.31 4.22
N GLY A 92 -8.77 -17.08 3.67
CA GLY A 92 -9.08 -18.42 4.17
C GLY A 92 -7.90 -19.40 4.11
N TRP A 93 -6.87 -19.15 3.29
CA TRP A 93 -5.66 -19.98 3.22
C TRP A 93 -4.78 -19.86 4.45
N GLU A 94 -4.88 -18.77 5.21
CA GLU A 94 -4.19 -18.61 6.49
C GLU A 94 -4.67 -19.65 7.52
N CYS A 95 -5.97 -19.95 7.52
CA CYS A 95 -6.59 -20.90 8.45
C CYS A 95 -6.67 -22.34 7.90
N THR A 96 -6.13 -22.61 6.72
CA THR A 96 -6.19 -23.94 6.10
C THR A 96 -4.85 -24.67 6.21
N PRO A 97 -4.76 -25.80 6.93
CA PRO A 97 -3.50 -26.54 7.05
C PRO A 97 -3.03 -27.03 5.67
N GLY A 98 -1.72 -26.88 5.40
CA GLY A 98 -1.09 -27.29 4.14
C GLY A 98 -1.09 -26.23 3.02
N LYS A 99 -1.63 -25.02 3.26
CA LYS A 99 -1.56 -23.87 2.33
C LYS A 99 -0.60 -22.77 2.76
N GLU A 100 0.14 -22.98 3.85
CA GLU A 100 1.03 -22.01 4.48
C GLU A 100 2.08 -21.43 3.53
N VAL A 101 2.71 -22.27 2.70
CA VAL A 101 3.73 -21.82 1.72
C VAL A 101 3.12 -20.85 0.71
N ALA A 102 1.94 -21.18 0.17
CA ALA A 102 1.28 -20.34 -0.81
C ALA A 102 0.79 -19.02 -0.19
N TRP A 103 0.27 -19.06 1.03
CA TRP A 103 -0.13 -17.87 1.78
C TRP A 103 1.04 -16.95 2.10
N ASN A 104 2.17 -17.53 2.54
CA ASN A 104 3.40 -16.80 2.83
C ASN A 104 3.96 -16.12 1.58
N LEU A 105 4.01 -16.84 0.44
CA LEU A 105 4.46 -16.27 -0.85
C LEU A 105 3.54 -15.12 -1.30
N LEU A 106 2.23 -15.31 -1.23
CA LEU A 106 1.25 -14.30 -1.63
C LEU A 106 1.38 -13.05 -0.76
N THR A 107 1.47 -13.22 0.56
CA THR A 107 1.62 -12.12 1.52
C THR A 107 2.93 -11.37 1.30
N LEU A 108 4.03 -12.11 1.09
CA LEU A 108 5.35 -11.52 0.88
C LEU A 108 5.40 -10.71 -0.42
N PHE A 109 4.91 -11.26 -1.53
CA PHE A 109 4.92 -10.56 -2.81
C PHE A 109 3.98 -9.35 -2.84
N THR A 110 2.80 -9.46 -2.19
CA THR A 110 1.84 -8.36 -2.11
C THR A 110 2.39 -7.21 -1.28
N THR A 111 2.94 -7.49 -0.09
CA THR A 111 3.50 -6.46 0.81
C THR A 111 4.76 -5.82 0.24
N SER A 112 5.65 -6.59 -0.40
CA SER A 112 6.80 -6.03 -1.10
C SER A 112 6.40 -5.16 -2.28
N GLY A 113 5.37 -5.57 -3.04
CA GLY A 113 4.86 -4.81 -4.17
C GLY A 113 4.27 -3.46 -3.75
N MET A 114 3.52 -3.42 -2.65
CA MET A 114 3.01 -2.17 -2.08
C MET A 114 4.15 -1.25 -1.62
N LEU A 115 5.14 -1.79 -0.91
CA LEU A 115 6.31 -1.03 -0.45
C LEU A 115 7.17 -0.53 -1.63
N PHE A 116 7.26 -1.29 -2.72
CA PHE A 116 7.92 -0.86 -3.95
C PHE A 116 7.25 0.39 -4.53
N LEU A 117 5.93 0.36 -4.73
CA LEU A 117 5.19 1.54 -5.20
C LEU A 117 5.37 2.75 -4.28
N GLU A 118 5.51 2.49 -2.98
CA GLU A 118 5.67 3.50 -1.94
C GLU A 118 7.02 4.22 -2.06
N VAL A 119 8.10 3.44 -2.06
CA VAL A 119 9.47 3.96 -2.11
C VAL A 119 9.75 4.60 -3.46
N SER A 120 9.28 4.00 -4.56
CA SER A 120 9.40 4.59 -5.89
C SER A 120 8.66 5.93 -5.98
N LEU A 121 7.48 6.06 -5.37
CA LEU A 121 6.74 7.32 -5.33
C LEU A 121 7.48 8.40 -4.55
N VAL A 122 7.93 8.08 -3.34
CA VAL A 122 8.65 9.04 -2.49
C VAL A 122 9.94 9.47 -3.17
N ALA A 123 10.67 8.53 -3.79
CA ALA A 123 11.87 8.84 -4.56
C ALA A 123 11.58 9.74 -5.78
N PHE A 124 10.50 9.47 -6.52
CA PHE A 124 10.04 10.30 -7.64
C PHE A 124 9.76 11.74 -7.16
N LEU A 125 8.99 11.88 -6.08
CA LEU A 125 8.56 13.19 -5.59
C LEU A 125 9.74 13.99 -5.00
N PHE A 126 10.75 13.30 -4.45
CA PHE A 126 11.94 13.95 -3.92
C PHE A 126 12.91 14.46 -5.01
N GLN A 127 12.87 13.89 -6.21
CA GLN A 127 13.73 14.31 -7.34
C GLN A 127 13.27 15.62 -8.04
N GLY A 128 12.17 16.22 -7.61
CA GLY A 128 11.42 17.28 -8.28
C GLY A 128 12.21 18.19 -9.24
N ASN A 129 11.71 18.32 -10.48
CA ASN A 129 12.09 19.27 -11.56
C ASN A 129 13.59 19.44 -11.95
N TYR A 130 14.55 18.83 -11.24
CA TYR A 130 15.98 19.09 -11.43
C TYR A 130 16.70 18.11 -12.37
N ALA A 131 16.03 17.10 -12.88
CA ALA A 131 16.62 16.14 -13.81
C ALA A 131 15.89 16.13 -15.15
N SER A 132 16.62 15.94 -16.23
CA SER A 132 16.09 15.66 -17.57
C SER A 132 15.28 14.34 -17.58
N GLY A 133 14.04 14.48 -17.10
CA GLY A 133 12.81 13.71 -17.31
C GLY A 133 12.81 12.20 -17.05
N ALA A 134 13.66 11.46 -17.75
CA ALA A 134 13.52 10.00 -17.87
C ALA A 134 14.72 9.23 -17.30
N GLU A 135 15.95 9.72 -17.47
CA GLU A 135 17.12 8.91 -17.11
C GLU A 135 17.34 8.87 -15.59
N ALA A 136 17.25 10.03 -14.93
CA ALA A 136 17.32 10.10 -13.46
C ALA A 136 16.15 9.39 -12.77
N LEU A 137 14.99 9.36 -13.44
CA LEU A 137 13.77 8.75 -12.96
C LEU A 137 13.80 7.22 -13.12
N THR A 138 14.40 6.73 -14.20
CA THR A 138 14.65 5.29 -14.41
C THR A 138 15.64 4.80 -13.37
N ARG A 139 16.67 5.60 -13.09
CA ARG A 139 17.67 5.28 -12.07
C ARG A 139 17.06 5.16 -10.67
N THR A 140 16.14 6.04 -10.26
CA THR A 140 15.47 5.90 -8.95
C THR A 140 14.47 4.76 -8.91
N PHE A 141 13.74 4.51 -9.98
CA PHE A 141 12.89 3.33 -10.10
C PHE A 141 13.71 2.02 -9.99
N LEU A 142 14.87 1.95 -10.64
CA LEU A 142 15.78 0.81 -10.55
C LEU A 142 16.41 0.67 -9.15
N ILE A 143 16.86 1.78 -8.54
CA ILE A 143 17.44 1.76 -7.19
C ILE A 143 16.39 1.31 -6.18
N SER A 144 15.17 1.86 -6.23
CA SER A 144 14.07 1.43 -5.36
C SER A 144 13.72 -0.04 -5.60
N GLY A 145 13.66 -0.50 -6.84
CA GLY A 145 13.44 -1.91 -7.17
C GLY A 145 14.51 -2.82 -6.57
N PHE A 146 15.77 -2.43 -6.64
CA PHE A 146 16.87 -3.18 -6.06
C PHE A 146 16.82 -3.23 -4.53
N VAL A 147 16.56 -2.09 -3.86
CA VAL A 147 16.41 -2.03 -2.40
C VAL A 147 15.28 -2.95 -1.94
N ILE A 148 14.15 -2.96 -2.65
CA ILE A 148 13.01 -3.79 -2.30
C ILE A 148 13.25 -5.26 -2.64
N ALA A 149 14.01 -5.57 -3.69
CA ALA A 149 14.45 -6.94 -3.96
C ALA A 149 15.32 -7.48 -2.82
N LEU A 150 16.21 -6.67 -2.24
CA LEU A 150 16.98 -7.05 -1.06
C LEU A 150 16.10 -7.24 0.18
N ASP A 151 15.15 -6.35 0.43
CA ASP A 151 14.16 -6.49 1.51
C ASP A 151 13.32 -7.77 1.36
N LEU A 152 12.88 -8.06 0.13
CA LEU A 152 12.15 -9.27 -0.23
C LEU A 152 12.99 -10.53 0.01
N LEU A 153 14.25 -10.53 -0.43
CA LEU A 153 15.17 -11.65 -0.21
C LEU A 153 15.42 -11.89 1.27
N LEU A 154 15.63 -10.82 2.05
CA LEU A 154 15.78 -10.91 3.50
C LEU A 154 14.53 -11.54 4.13
N LYS A 155 13.33 -11.02 3.80
CA LYS A 155 12.05 -11.57 4.30
C LYS A 155 11.86 -13.03 3.88
N ALA A 156 12.24 -13.40 2.66
CA ALA A 156 12.16 -14.77 2.17
C ALA A 156 13.08 -15.71 2.96
N ILE A 157 14.33 -15.30 3.23
CA ILE A 157 15.26 -16.08 4.07
C ILE A 157 14.71 -16.25 5.50
N TYR A 158 14.12 -15.20 6.08
CA TYR A 158 13.49 -15.30 7.41
C TYR A 158 12.30 -16.25 7.43
N VAL A 159 11.42 -16.17 6.44
CA VAL A 159 10.19 -16.99 6.39
C VAL A 159 10.50 -18.45 6.01
N PHE A 160 11.31 -18.68 4.97
CA PHE A 160 11.57 -20.02 4.45
C PHE A 160 12.83 -20.69 5.03
N GLY A 161 13.84 -19.91 5.42
CA GLY A 161 15.08 -20.43 5.99
C GLY A 161 15.00 -20.65 7.50
N PHE A 162 14.45 -19.69 8.24
CA PHE A 162 14.29 -19.79 9.70
C PHE A 162 12.94 -20.38 10.13
N GLY A 163 12.03 -20.65 9.19
CA GLY A 163 10.74 -21.28 9.47
C GLY A 163 9.83 -20.46 10.37
N VAL A 164 10.06 -19.13 10.47
CA VAL A 164 9.19 -18.23 11.24
C VAL A 164 7.91 -18.05 10.45
N SER A 165 6.96 -18.96 10.65
CA SER A 165 5.62 -18.86 10.07
C SER A 165 4.99 -17.54 10.50
N LEU A 166 4.52 -16.78 9.51
CA LEU A 166 3.93 -15.46 9.70
C LEU A 166 2.75 -15.48 10.70
N PHE A 167 2.13 -16.63 11.02
CA PHE A 167 0.97 -16.68 11.91
C PHE A 167 0.81 -17.88 12.88
N ILE A 168 1.70 -18.87 12.93
CA ILE A 168 1.62 -19.94 13.95
C ILE A 168 3.02 -20.32 14.43
N ASP A 169 3.34 -19.98 15.69
CA ASP A 169 4.19 -20.81 16.54
C ASP A 169 3.88 -20.49 18.01
N ASN A 170 3.66 -21.51 18.82
CA ASN A 170 3.25 -21.42 20.23
C ASN A 170 4.47 -21.21 21.16
N ASN A 171 5.62 -20.85 20.59
CA ASN A 171 6.89 -20.73 21.27
C ASN A 171 7.21 -19.25 21.56
N GLU A 172 7.12 -18.88 22.83
CA GLU A 172 7.22 -17.49 23.31
C GLU A 172 8.50 -16.78 22.85
N ASN A 173 9.61 -17.51 22.68
CA ASN A 173 10.88 -16.95 22.24
C ASN A 173 10.88 -16.57 20.75
N VAL A 174 10.28 -17.41 19.88
CA VAL A 174 10.19 -17.16 18.43
C VAL A 174 9.28 -15.96 18.15
N GLN A 175 8.23 -15.79 18.96
CA GLN A 175 7.30 -14.67 18.86
C GLN A 175 7.98 -13.32 19.19
N LYS A 176 8.87 -13.28 20.20
CA LYS A 176 9.62 -12.05 20.54
C LYS A 176 10.57 -11.60 19.42
N TYR A 177 11.31 -12.53 18.80
CA TYR A 177 12.21 -12.19 17.69
C TYR A 177 11.45 -11.70 16.45
N LYS A 178 10.30 -12.31 16.16
CA LYS A 178 9.38 -11.84 15.12
C LYS A 178 9.00 -10.39 15.38
N TRP A 179 8.32 -10.10 16.49
CA TRP A 179 7.86 -8.72 16.75
C TRP A 179 9.00 -7.71 16.83
N GLY A 180 10.18 -8.10 17.34
CA GLY A 180 11.37 -7.25 17.33
C GLY A 180 11.80 -6.82 15.92
N LEU A 181 11.86 -7.75 14.96
CA LEU A 181 12.20 -7.42 13.57
C LEU A 181 11.15 -6.51 12.93
N TRP A 182 9.87 -6.79 13.18
CA TRP A 182 8.76 -5.96 12.68
C TRP A 182 8.79 -4.54 13.28
N VAL A 183 9.13 -4.40 14.57
CA VAL A 183 9.34 -3.10 15.22
C VAL A 183 10.47 -2.34 14.53
N ILE A 184 11.63 -2.97 14.27
CA ILE A 184 12.77 -2.31 13.60
C ILE A 184 12.37 -1.83 12.19
N HIS A 185 11.68 -2.68 11.42
CA HIS A 185 11.23 -2.32 10.08
C HIS A 185 10.24 -1.16 10.09
N LYS A 186 9.23 -1.17 10.99
CA LYS A 186 8.25 -0.09 11.12
C LYS A 186 8.86 1.18 11.71
N LEU A 187 9.86 1.06 12.58
CA LEU A 187 10.64 2.18 13.11
C LEU A 187 11.41 2.87 11.98
N LEU A 188 12.05 2.11 11.10
CA LEU A 188 12.76 2.66 9.94
C LEU A 188 11.80 3.45 9.03
N LEU A 189 10.65 2.87 8.68
CA LEU A 189 9.64 3.55 7.85
C LEU A 189 9.10 4.80 8.53
N THR A 190 8.72 4.71 9.80
CA THR A 190 8.27 5.85 10.60
C THR A 190 9.33 6.93 10.69
N GLY A 191 10.60 6.55 10.83
CA GLY A 191 11.74 7.46 10.86
C GLY A 191 11.92 8.20 9.54
N VAL A 192 11.85 7.51 8.40
CA VAL A 192 11.92 8.13 7.06
C VAL A 192 10.77 9.12 6.86
N TYR A 193 9.53 8.71 7.11
CA TYR A 193 8.38 9.60 6.98
C TYR A 193 8.41 10.76 7.99
N GLY A 194 8.87 10.52 9.21
CA GLY A 194 9.05 11.53 10.24
C GLY A 194 10.15 12.54 9.90
N MET A 195 11.23 12.11 9.27
CA MET A 195 12.26 12.99 8.73
C MET A 195 11.68 13.90 7.63
N ILE A 196 10.94 13.34 6.67
CA ILE A 196 10.30 14.14 5.60
C ILE A 196 9.28 15.13 6.19
N PHE A 197 8.49 14.68 7.17
CA PHE A 197 7.54 15.53 7.90
C PHE A 197 8.25 16.66 8.66
N SER A 198 9.42 16.38 9.26
CA SER A 198 10.24 17.38 9.96
C SER A 198 10.91 18.35 8.99
N MET A 199 11.36 17.87 7.82
CA MET A 199 11.87 18.72 6.75
C MET A 199 10.82 19.74 6.30
N TYR A 200 9.55 19.35 6.27
CA TYR A 200 8.45 20.26 5.94
C TYR A 200 8.26 21.38 6.97
N ASN A 201 8.35 21.07 8.27
CA ASN A 201 8.17 22.06 9.35
C ASN A 201 9.46 22.87 9.66
N SER A 202 10.53 22.66 8.90
CA SER A 202 11.80 23.33 9.08
C SER A 202 12.16 24.17 7.85
N SER A 203 13.29 24.89 7.92
CA SER A 203 13.83 25.67 6.80
C SER A 203 14.19 24.84 5.56
N TRP A 204 14.22 23.50 5.67
CA TRP A 204 14.51 22.58 4.56
C TRP A 204 13.30 22.33 3.64
N ARG A 205 12.17 22.99 3.91
CA ARG A 205 10.94 22.88 3.11
C ARG A 205 11.17 23.20 1.63
N GLU A 206 12.11 24.08 1.31
CA GLU A 206 12.42 24.47 -0.07
C GLU A 206 12.93 23.31 -0.95
N ARG A 207 13.42 22.22 -0.33
CA ARG A 207 13.83 21.00 -1.05
C ARG A 207 12.69 20.02 -1.32
N LEU A 208 11.52 20.22 -0.69
CA LEU A 208 10.36 19.35 -0.89
C LEU A 208 9.50 19.90 -2.03
N PRO A 209 8.81 19.02 -2.79
CA PRO A 209 7.92 19.45 -3.85
C PRO A 209 6.80 20.32 -3.27
N ALA A 210 6.49 21.45 -3.93
CA ALA A 210 5.49 22.42 -3.48
C ALA A 210 4.02 21.95 -3.65
N ARG A 211 3.78 20.63 -3.72
CA ARG A 211 2.46 20.05 -3.99
C ARG A 211 1.70 19.79 -2.67
N PRO A 212 0.50 20.37 -2.47
CA PRO A 212 -0.27 20.17 -1.25
C PRO A 212 -0.71 18.70 -1.04
N ALA A 213 -0.93 17.94 -2.12
CA ALA A 213 -1.27 16.52 -2.06
C ALA A 213 -0.15 15.67 -1.45
N PHE A 214 1.12 16.00 -1.75
CA PHE A 214 2.27 15.29 -1.20
C PHE A 214 2.34 15.43 0.33
N TYR A 215 2.05 16.61 0.87
CA TYR A 215 2.08 16.81 2.32
C TYR A 215 0.99 16.02 3.03
N LYS A 216 -0.21 15.95 2.45
CA LYS A 216 -1.30 15.11 2.97
C LYS A 216 -0.89 13.64 2.96
N TYR A 217 -0.28 13.18 1.86
CA TYR A 217 0.24 11.82 1.74
C TYR A 217 1.27 11.49 2.83
N ILE A 218 2.31 12.31 2.98
CA ILE A 218 3.37 12.11 3.99
C ILE A 218 2.79 12.10 5.40
N THR A 219 1.86 13.00 5.72
CA THR A 219 1.22 13.07 7.05
C THR A 219 0.40 11.82 7.35
N ILE A 220 -0.38 11.33 6.38
CA ILE A 220 -1.18 10.11 6.53
C ILE A 220 -0.28 8.89 6.71
N MET A 221 0.77 8.76 5.89
CA MET A 221 1.72 7.64 6.01
C MET A 221 2.50 7.68 7.32
N PHE A 222 2.96 8.86 7.76
CA PHE A 222 3.61 9.02 9.05
C PHE A 222 2.71 8.57 10.20
N ALA A 223 1.44 8.98 10.20
CA ALA A 223 0.47 8.58 11.21
C ALA A 223 0.21 7.05 11.18
N LEU A 224 0.00 6.49 9.98
CA LEU A 224 -0.25 5.06 9.80
C LEU A 224 0.95 4.21 10.27
N TYR A 225 2.17 4.56 9.87
CA TYR A 225 3.37 3.84 10.30
C TYR A 225 3.70 4.04 11.78
N GLY A 226 3.45 5.24 12.33
CA GLY A 226 3.58 5.51 13.76
C GLY A 226 2.63 4.65 14.59
N LEU A 227 1.37 4.50 14.16
CA LEU A 227 0.40 3.61 14.79
C LEU A 227 0.81 2.13 14.65
N TYR A 228 1.33 1.71 13.50
CA TYR A 228 1.90 0.38 13.33
C TYR A 228 3.08 0.11 14.27
N LEU A 229 3.96 1.09 14.46
CA LEU A 229 5.09 0.99 15.37
C LEU A 229 4.60 0.78 16.81
N VAL A 230 3.66 1.60 17.27
CA VAL A 230 3.02 1.45 18.59
C VAL A 230 2.35 0.08 18.74
N ALA A 231 1.59 -0.35 17.72
CA ALA A 231 0.93 -1.66 17.72
C ALA A 231 1.93 -2.82 17.79
N SER A 232 3.01 -2.74 17.02
CA SER A 232 4.07 -3.76 17.01
C SER A 232 4.85 -3.80 18.33
N ALA A 233 5.09 -2.65 18.96
CA ALA A 233 5.74 -2.57 20.28
C ALA A 233 4.87 -3.16 21.39
N PHE A 234 3.56 -2.89 21.39
CA PHE A 234 2.63 -3.53 22.31
C PHE A 234 2.48 -5.03 22.07
N SER A 235 2.52 -5.47 20.80
CA SER A 235 2.50 -6.89 20.45
C SER A 235 3.77 -7.61 20.90
N ALA A 236 4.94 -6.95 20.83
CA ALA A 236 6.20 -7.49 21.35
C ALA A 236 6.17 -7.72 22.87
N ASN A 237 5.42 -6.90 23.60
CA ASN A 237 5.19 -7.05 25.04
C ASN A 237 4.07 -8.05 25.39
N GLY A 238 3.49 -8.72 24.39
CA GLY A 238 2.40 -9.68 24.58
C GLY A 238 1.04 -9.06 24.90
N ALA A 239 0.87 -7.75 24.72
CA ALA A 239 -0.40 -7.09 24.99
C ALA A 239 -1.43 -7.43 23.89
N HIS A 240 -2.58 -7.99 24.29
CA HIS A 240 -3.67 -8.35 23.38
C HIS A 240 -4.15 -7.16 22.52
N PHE A 241 -4.15 -5.96 23.11
CA PHE A 241 -4.48 -4.72 22.40
C PHE A 241 -3.54 -4.44 21.22
N GLY A 242 -2.26 -4.81 21.32
CA GLY A 242 -1.28 -4.64 20.25
C GLY A 242 -1.64 -5.44 19.00
N PHE A 243 -2.02 -6.72 19.17
CA PHE A 243 -2.43 -7.58 18.06
C PHE A 243 -3.68 -7.05 17.36
N TRP A 244 -4.67 -6.61 18.14
CA TRP A 244 -5.89 -6.00 17.61
C TRP A 244 -5.59 -4.74 16.80
N LEU A 245 -4.83 -3.80 17.38
CA LEU A 245 -4.47 -2.55 16.71
C LEU A 245 -3.66 -2.81 15.43
N TYR A 246 -2.73 -3.77 15.48
CA TYR A 246 -1.94 -4.18 14.33
C TYR A 246 -2.83 -4.73 13.20
N GLY A 247 -3.83 -5.55 13.55
CA GLY A 247 -4.84 -6.05 12.62
C GLY A 247 -5.61 -4.93 11.94
N VAL A 248 -6.16 -3.98 12.71
CA VAL A 248 -6.89 -2.82 12.16
C VAL A 248 -6.01 -1.99 11.22
N MET A 249 -4.75 -1.72 11.60
CA MET A 249 -3.82 -0.99 10.73
C MET A 249 -3.53 -1.78 9.43
N SER A 250 -3.40 -3.11 9.52
CA SER A 250 -3.31 -4.02 8.36
C SER A 250 -4.48 -3.89 7.42
N VAL A 251 -5.71 -3.88 7.95
CA VAL A 251 -6.90 -3.69 7.14
C VAL A 251 -6.87 -2.33 6.43
N CYS A 252 -6.58 -1.26 7.17
CA CYS A 252 -6.52 0.09 6.61
C CYS A 252 -5.47 0.21 5.51
N TYR A 253 -4.28 -0.36 5.72
CA TYR A 253 -3.22 -0.34 4.70
C TYR A 253 -3.66 -1.08 3.44
N HIS A 254 -4.09 -2.33 3.55
CA HIS A 254 -4.51 -3.13 2.38
C HIS A 254 -5.76 -2.58 1.67
N ALA A 255 -6.66 -1.90 2.38
CA ALA A 255 -7.86 -1.32 1.79
C ALA A 255 -7.63 0.06 1.16
N LEU A 256 -6.86 0.94 1.82
CA LEU A 256 -6.84 2.38 1.50
C LEU A 256 -5.54 2.85 0.86
N TYR A 257 -4.44 2.12 1.01
CA TYR A 257 -3.12 2.55 0.51
C TYR A 257 -3.12 2.75 -1.02
N LEU A 258 -3.53 1.73 -1.78
CA LEU A 258 -3.51 1.78 -3.25
C LEU A 258 -4.45 2.85 -3.83
N PRO A 259 -5.71 3.00 -3.34
CA PRO A 259 -6.56 4.12 -3.72
C PRO A 259 -5.94 5.49 -3.41
N LEU A 260 -5.37 5.65 -2.21
CA LEU A 260 -4.76 6.90 -1.79
C LEU A 260 -3.56 7.25 -2.67
N LEU A 261 -2.73 6.27 -3.00
CA LEU A 261 -1.61 6.43 -3.93
C LEU A 261 -2.08 6.85 -5.32
N TYR A 262 -3.14 6.23 -5.86
CA TYR A 262 -3.68 6.60 -7.16
C TYR A 262 -4.18 8.05 -7.17
N VAL A 263 -4.99 8.44 -6.17
CA VAL A 263 -5.60 9.78 -6.12
C VAL A 263 -4.55 10.86 -5.88
N THR A 264 -3.56 10.62 -5.01
CA THR A 264 -2.56 11.64 -4.66
C THR A 264 -1.49 11.87 -5.72
N PHE A 265 -1.32 10.93 -6.65
CA PHE A 265 -0.23 10.99 -7.62
C PHE A 265 -0.69 10.79 -9.06
N LEU A 266 -1.36 9.68 -9.35
CA LEU A 266 -1.72 9.31 -10.71
C LEU A 266 -2.86 10.18 -11.26
N ALA A 267 -3.86 10.49 -10.44
CA ALA A 267 -4.97 11.32 -10.86
C ALA A 267 -4.50 12.74 -11.24
N ASP A 268 -3.68 13.35 -10.39
CA ASP A 268 -3.08 14.67 -10.65
C ASP A 268 -2.20 14.65 -11.91
N PHE A 269 -1.40 13.59 -12.10
CA PHE A 269 -0.58 13.44 -13.31
C PHE A 269 -1.43 13.42 -14.59
N PHE A 270 -2.55 12.69 -14.59
CA PHE A 270 -3.45 12.64 -15.75
C PHE A 270 -4.24 13.94 -15.98
N GLN A 271 -4.47 14.75 -14.94
CA GLN A 271 -5.12 16.06 -15.04
C GLN A 271 -4.19 17.15 -15.55
N GLU A 272 -2.95 17.22 -15.04
CA GLU A 272 -1.92 18.14 -15.56
C GLU A 272 -1.66 17.90 -17.05
N GLU A 273 -1.82 16.66 -17.51
CA GLU A 273 -1.71 16.30 -18.92
C GLU A 273 -2.89 16.81 -19.77
N ASP A 274 -4.13 16.69 -19.28
CA ASP A 274 -5.32 17.21 -20.00
C ASP A 274 -5.19 18.72 -20.22
N LEU A 275 -4.77 19.47 -19.19
CA LEU A 275 -4.55 20.91 -19.30
C LEU A 275 -3.41 21.28 -20.26
N ASN A 276 -2.33 20.50 -20.29
CA ASN A 276 -1.23 20.75 -21.24
C ASN A 276 -1.66 20.47 -22.68
N LEU A 277 -2.45 19.41 -22.92
CA LEU A 277 -2.96 19.10 -24.25
C LEU A 277 -3.91 20.18 -24.76
N GLU A 278 -4.80 20.68 -23.90
CA GLU A 278 -5.69 21.80 -24.20
C GLU A 278 -4.90 23.08 -24.52
N ASN A 279 -3.85 23.40 -23.75
CA ASN A 279 -2.99 24.55 -24.01
C ASN A 279 -2.24 24.45 -25.34
N VAL A 280 -1.69 23.28 -25.68
CA VAL A 280 -1.02 23.06 -26.98
C VAL A 280 -2.02 23.21 -28.11
N TYR A 281 -3.18 22.56 -28.01
CA TYR A 281 -4.24 22.67 -29.01
C TYR A 281 -4.71 24.12 -29.19
N TYR A 282 -4.88 24.86 -28.10
CA TYR A 282 -5.25 26.28 -28.13
C TYR A 282 -4.16 27.13 -28.78
N SER A 283 -2.88 26.85 -28.51
CA SER A 283 -1.77 27.54 -29.18
C SER A 283 -1.70 27.24 -30.67
N GLU A 284 -1.97 25.99 -31.08
CA GLU A 284 -2.03 25.63 -32.51
C GLU A 284 -3.20 26.31 -33.22
N MET A 285 -4.37 26.40 -32.57
CA MET A 285 -5.52 27.15 -33.10
C MET A 285 -5.22 28.65 -33.20
N LYS A 286 -4.49 29.20 -32.22
CA LYS A 286 -4.03 30.59 -32.26
C LYS A 286 -3.06 30.84 -33.40
N ASP A 287 -2.07 29.97 -33.58
CA ASP A 287 -1.09 30.10 -34.67
C ASP A 287 -1.73 29.88 -36.05
N ALA A 288 -2.83 29.13 -36.13
CA ALA A 288 -3.63 28.96 -37.34
C ALA A 288 -4.53 30.18 -37.66
N GLY A 289 -4.46 31.26 -36.87
CA GLY A 289 -5.24 32.49 -37.09
C GLY A 289 -6.73 32.35 -36.76
N PHE A 290 -7.14 31.28 -36.08
CA PHE A 290 -8.56 31.08 -35.71
C PHE A 290 -9.07 32.11 -34.69
N PHE A 291 -8.16 32.78 -33.99
CA PHE A 291 -8.47 33.80 -32.98
C PHE A 291 -8.12 35.23 -33.42
N ASP A 292 -7.58 35.42 -34.64
CA ASP A 292 -7.42 36.74 -35.26
C ASP A 292 -8.77 37.17 -35.86
N ALA A 293 -9.77 37.32 -34.99
CA ALA A 293 -10.97 38.07 -35.34
C ALA A 293 -10.68 39.52 -34.99
N ASP A 294 -10.54 40.35 -36.02
CA ASP A 294 -10.60 41.80 -35.94
C ASP A 294 -11.88 42.20 -35.18
N TRP A 295 -11.77 42.50 -33.88
CA TRP A 295 -12.80 43.20 -33.13
C TRP A 295 -12.57 44.71 -33.30
N GLU A 296 -12.88 45.22 -34.50
CA GLU A 296 -13.23 46.63 -34.71
C GLU A 296 -14.74 46.82 -34.61
#